data_AF-A0A660X998-F1
#
_entry.id   AF-A0A660X998-F1
#
_cell.length_a   1.000
_cell.length_b   1.000
_cell.length_c   1.000
_cell.angle_alpha   90.00
_cell.angle_beta   90.00
_cell.angle_gamma   90.00
#
_symmetry.space_group_name_H-M   'P 1'
#
loop_
_entity.id
_entity.type
_entity.pdbx_description
1 polymer ?
#
loop_
_entity_poly.entity_id
_entity_poly.type
_entity_poly.pdbx_seq_one_letter_code
_entity_poly.pdbx_strand_id
1 'polypeptide(L)' 'MDLSPEITIEELVERYPELVGLLSEEGIVCLVCGEPTWGTLRDKIEEKGLDVGRIMMKLKQYLRESRGKI' A
#
# COMPACT_ATOMS: atom_id res chain seq x y z
N MET A 1 14.32 5.41 2.11
CA MET A 1 12.90 5.80 2.19
C MET A 1 12.16 4.60 2.73
N ASP A 2 11.69 4.67 3.97
CA ASP A 2 10.99 3.57 4.63
C ASP A 2 9.48 3.78 4.48
N LEU A 3 8.77 2.78 3.94
CA LEU A 3 7.31 2.76 3.93
C LEU A 3 6.83 2.38 5.34
N SER A 4 5.99 3.22 5.94
CA SER A 4 5.38 3.00 7.26
C SER A 4 3.95 2.47 7.10
N PRO A 5 3.47 1.53 7.94
CA PRO A 5 2.06 1.12 7.93
C PRO A 5 1.11 2.25 8.39
N GLU A 6 1.62 3.27 9.07
CA GLU A 6 0.84 4.44 9.52
C GLU A 6 0.67 5.50 8.41
N ILE A 7 1.19 5.26 7.21
CA ILE A 7 0.99 6.16 6.06
C ILE A 7 -0.51 6.24 5.73
N THR A 8 -1.02 7.44 5.47
CA THR A 8 -2.39 7.59 5.00
C THR A 8 -2.51 7.03 3.58
N ILE A 9 -3.70 6.57 3.21
CA ILE A 9 -3.93 6.10 1.84
C ILE A 9 -3.72 7.22 0.81
N GLU A 10 -4.05 8.46 1.17
CA GLU A 10 -3.76 9.65 0.36
C GLU A 10 -2.26 9.81 0.07
N GLU A 11 -1.44 9.89 1.11
CA GLU A 11 0.03 10.01 1.00
C GLU A 11 0.64 8.80 0.27
N LEU A 12 0.09 7.60 0.46
CA LEU A 12 0.51 6.39 -0.24
C LEU A 12 0.24 6.48 -1.74
N VAL A 13 -0.94 6.94 -2.14
CA VAL A 13 -1.31 7.11 -3.56
C VAL A 13 -0.43 8.18 -4.21
N GLU A 14 -0.13 9.26 -3.52
CA GLU A 14 0.73 10.34 -4.05
C GLU A 14 2.20 9.93 -4.19
N ARG A 15 2.75 9.21 -3.20
CA ARG A 15 4.19 8.90 -3.15
C ARG A 15 4.56 7.53 -3.72
N TYR A 16 3.63 6.60 -3.71
CA TYR A 16 3.81 5.21 -4.12
C TYR A 16 2.62 4.72 -4.97
N PRO A 17 2.24 5.43 -6.05
CA PRO A 17 1.10 5.04 -6.89
C PRO A 17 1.25 3.63 -7.47
N GLU A 18 2.47 3.13 -7.65
CA GLU A 18 2.76 1.77 -8.10
C GLU A 18 2.30 0.68 -7.12
N LEU A 19 2.14 1.00 -5.83
CA LEU A 19 1.69 0.05 -4.81
C LEU A 19 0.17 -0.13 -4.81
N VAL A 20 -0.59 0.81 -5.38
CA VAL A 20 -2.06 0.75 -5.41
C VAL A 20 -2.53 -0.51 -6.13
N GLY A 21 -1.90 -0.86 -7.26
CA GLY A 21 -2.20 -2.10 -7.99
C GLY A 21 -1.93 -3.34 -7.14
N LEU A 22 -0.78 -3.39 -6.48
CA LEU A 22 -0.36 -4.52 -5.64
C LEU A 22 -1.27 -4.72 -4.41
N LEU A 23 -1.74 -3.62 -3.81
CA LEU A 23 -2.71 -3.65 -2.71
C LEU A 23 -4.09 -4.13 -3.19
N SER A 24 -4.52 -3.70 -4.37
CA SER A 24 -5.76 -4.15 -5.00
C SER A 24 -5.77 -5.66 -5.25
N GLU A 25 -4.64 -6.25 -5.67
CA GLU A 25 -4.49 -7.71 -5.83
C GLU A 25 -4.66 -8.48 -4.50
N GLU A 26 -4.30 -7.86 -3.38
CA GLU A 26 -4.53 -8.40 -2.02
C GLU A 26 -5.95 -8.08 -1.50
N GLY A 27 -6.81 -7.47 -2.32
CA GLY A 27 -8.19 -7.10 -1.97
C GLY A 27 -8.29 -5.83 -1.11
N ILE A 28 -7.20 -5.07 -0.99
CA ILE A 28 -7.13 -3.81 -0.23
C ILE A 28 -7.48 -2.66 -1.17
N VAL A 29 -8.59 -1.98 -0.89
CA VAL A 29 -9.09 -0.90 -1.73
C VAL A 29 -8.50 0.43 -1.27
N CYS A 30 -7.59 1.01 -2.07
CA CYS A 30 -7.02 2.33 -1.80
C CYS A 30 -7.79 3.46 -2.47
N LEU A 31 -8.44 3.19 -3.61
CA LEU A 31 -9.18 4.18 -4.41
C LEU A 31 -10.65 3.78 -4.56
N VAL A 32 -11.56 4.73 -4.40
CA VAL A 32 -12.99 4.57 -4.71
C VAL A 32 -13.39 5.70 -5.66
N CYS A 33 -13.97 5.35 -6.82
CA CYS A 33 -14.32 6.31 -7.88
C CYS A 33 -13.16 7.23 -8.32
N GLY A 34 -11.91 6.79 -8.15
CA GLY A 34 -10.71 7.56 -8.49
C GLY A 34 -10.16 8.43 -7.35
N GLU A 35 -10.81 8.47 -6.20
CA GLU A 35 -10.37 9.24 -5.03
C GLU A 35 -9.76 8.32 -3.94
N PRO A 36 -8.71 8.77 -3.22
CA PRO A 36 -8.14 8.01 -2.11
C PRO A 36 -9.15 7.82 -0.98
N THR A 37 -9.16 6.62 -0.42
CA THR A 37 -9.99 6.31 0.75
C THR A 37 -9.40 6.92 2.03
N TRP A 38 -10.24 7.13 3.03
CA TRP A 38 -9.80 7.59 4.36
C TRP A 38 -9.19 6.45 5.18
N GLY A 39 -8.17 6.79 5.99
CA GLY A 39 -7.49 5.87 6.89
C GLY A 39 -6.01 5.66 6.55
N THR A 40 -5.35 4.83 7.34
CA THR A 40 -3.96 4.40 7.12
C THR A 40 -3.90 3.09 6.35
N LEU A 41 -2.72 2.77 5.83
CA LEU A 41 -2.46 1.47 5.24
C LEU A 41 -2.72 0.32 6.24
N ARG A 42 -2.33 0.50 7.52
CA ARG A 42 -2.65 -0.45 8.59
C ARG A 42 -4.15 -0.70 8.67
N ASP A 43 -4.95 0.36 8.78
CA ASP A 43 -6.41 0.25 8.93
C ASP A 43 -6.98 -0.59 7.79
N LYS A 44 -6.58 -0.30 6.55
CA LYS A 44 -7.07 -1.04 5.38
C LYS A 44 -6.65 -2.50 5.33
N ILE A 45 -5.46 -2.83 5.83
CA ILE A 45 -4.99 -4.22 5.92
C ILE A 45 -5.76 -4.97 7.01
N GLU A 46 -5.91 -4.36 8.18
CA GLU A 46 -6.60 -4.96 9.34
C GLU A 46 -8.11 -5.12 9.08
N GLU A 47 -8.75 -4.19 8.36
CA GLU A 47 -10.14 -4.31 7.89
C GLU A 47 -10.37 -5.57 7.03
N LYS A 48 -9.33 -6.07 6.36
CA LYS A 48 -9.36 -7.30 5.56
C LYS A 48 -8.95 -8.55 6.34
N GLY A 49 -8.59 -8.41 7.62
CA GLY A 49 -8.09 -9.51 8.45
C GLY A 49 -6.74 -10.05 7.98
N LEU A 50 -5.95 -9.23 7.27
CA LEU A 50 -4.65 -9.61 6.73
C LEU A 50 -3.52 -9.27 7.72
N ASP A 51 -2.41 -9.98 7.63
CA ASP A 51 -1.24 -9.72 8.46
C ASP A 51 -0.45 -8.50 7.96
N VAL A 52 -0.42 -7.44 8.76
CA VAL A 52 0.27 -6.18 8.43
C VAL A 52 1.76 -6.41 8.15
N GLY A 53 2.43 -7.28 8.92
CA GLY A 53 3.85 -7.57 8.74
C GLY A 53 4.15 -8.18 7.37
N ARG A 54 3.36 -9.17 6.97
CA ARG A 54 3.45 -9.87 5.68
C ARG A 54 3.22 -8.93 4.51
N ILE A 55 2.16 -8.11 4.58
CA ILE A 55 1.87 -7.14 3.52
C ILE A 55 3.00 -6.11 3.42
N MET A 56 3.43 -5.53 4.54
CA MET A 56 4.53 -4.57 4.56
C MET A 56 5.83 -5.15 3.99
N MET A 57 6.16 -6.40 4.30
CA MET A 57 7.32 -7.10 3.72
C MET A 57 7.19 -7.22 2.20
N LYS A 58 6.02 -7.60 1.69
CA LYS A 58 5.74 -7.70 0.25
C LYS A 58 5.88 -6.34 -0.45
N LEU A 59 5.30 -5.27 0.11
CA LEU A 59 5.39 -3.92 -0.45
C LEU A 59 6.84 -3.42 -0.48
N LYS A 60 7.57 -3.58 0.63
CA LYS A 60 8.99 -3.18 0.71
C LYS A 60 9.86 -3.97 -0.26
N GLN A 61 9.58 -5.26 -0.47
CA GLN A 61 10.27 -6.06 -1.48
C GLN A 61 10.00 -5.52 -2.89
N TYR A 62 8.73 -5.31 -3.24
CA TYR A 62 8.35 -4.77 -4.55
C TYR A 62 9.03 -3.42 -4.84
N LEU A 63 9.05 -2.50 -3.88
CA LEU A 63 9.74 -1.21 -4.02
C LEU A 63 11.26 -1.38 -4.25
N ARG A 64 11.90 -2.38 -3.65
CA ARG A 64 13.32 -2.65 -3.86
C ARG A 64 13.57 -3.19 -5.28
N GLU A 65 12.70 -4.06 -5.77
CA GLU A 65 12.80 -4.67 -7.11
C GLU A 65 12.48 -3.67 -8.23
N SER A 66 11.46 -2.82 -8.05
CA SER A 66 11.06 -1.81 -9.04
C SER A 66 12.13 -0.72 -9.22
N ARG A 67 12.93 -0.43 -8.19
CA ARG A 67 14.03 0.54 -8.23
C ARG A 67 15.30 0.04 -8.92
N GLY A 68 15.41 -1.27 -9.19
CA GLY A 68 16.56 -1.88 -9.86
C GLY A 68 16.44 -1.99 -11.38
N LYS A 69 15.31 -1.55 -11.96
CA LYS A 69 15.09 -1.54 -13.41
C LYS A 69 15.60 -0.23 -14.01
N ILE A 70 16.92 -0.11 -14.20
CA ILE A 70 17.59 0.87 -15.07
C ILE A 70 18.33 0.10 -16.15
#